data_AF-A0A8T3Z6M6-F1
#
_entry.id   AF-A0A8T3Z6M6-F1
#
_cell.length_a   1.000
_cell.length_b   1.000
_cell.length_c   1.000
_cell.angle_alpha   90.00
_cell.angle_beta   90.00
_cell.angle_gamma   90.00
#
_symmetry.space_group_name_H-M   'P 1'
#
loop_
_entity.id
_entity.type
_entity.pdbx_description
1 polymer ?
#
loop_
_entity_poly.entity_id
_entity_poly.type
_entity_poly.pdbx_seq_one_letter_code
_entity_poly.pdbx_strand_id
1 'polypeptide(L)' 'MDVHYSAKFEGKCDVCEKKGVVQKWVDKETMTSATICQKCVMKGEITDPAEFIKKYGKKDEDVLKPAVRYEKGAVAG' A
#
# COMPACT_ATOMS: atom_id res chain seq x y z
N MET A 1 -13.55 3.06 -5.40
CA MET A 1 -12.30 2.83 -4.68
C MET A 1 -12.38 1.46 -4.05
N ASP A 2 -11.59 0.54 -4.56
CA ASP A 2 -11.43 -0.82 -4.06
C ASP A 2 -10.13 -0.89 -3.26
N VAL A 3 -10.25 -0.68 -1.95
CA VAL A 3 -9.12 -0.55 -1.03
C VAL A 3 -8.90 -1.85 -0.28
N HIS A 4 -7.70 -2.39 -0.41
CA HIS A 4 -7.29 -3.62 0.24
C HIS A 4 -6.15 -3.39 1.23
N TYR A 5 -6.27 -4.05 2.37
CA TYR A 5 -5.12 -4.28 3.23
C TYR A 5 -4.17 -5.26 2.55
N SER A 6 -2.91 -4.85 2.35
CA SER A 6 -1.89 -5.66 1.69
C SER A 6 -1.07 -6.46 2.71
N ALA A 7 -0.38 -5.78 3.63
CA ALA A 7 0.51 -6.44 4.59
C ALA A 7 0.89 -5.52 5.77
N LYS A 8 1.43 -6.15 6.82
CA LYS A 8 2.13 -5.49 7.95
C LYS A 8 3.62 -5.76 7.83
N PHE A 9 4.44 -4.72 7.90
CA PHE A 9 5.90 -4.84 7.86
C PHE A 9 6.56 -3.67 8.60
N GLU A 10 7.86 -3.76 8.86
CA GLU A 10 8.63 -2.63 9.38
C GLU A 10 8.97 -1.63 8.27
N GLY A 11 8.47 -0.41 8.41
CA GLY A 11 8.59 0.65 7.42
C GLY A 11 8.46 2.03 8.04
N LYS A 12 8.46 3.06 7.18
CA LYS A 12 8.21 4.45 7.60
C LYS A 12 6.70 4.71 7.51
N CYS A 13 6.10 5.30 8.54
CA CYS A 13 4.70 5.73 8.48
C CYS A 13 4.56 6.98 7.62
N ASP A 14 3.63 7.01 6.66
CA ASP A 14 3.39 8.22 5.84
C ASP A 14 2.72 9.36 6.62
N VAL A 15 2.10 9.08 7.77
CA VAL A 15 1.43 10.09 8.60
C VAL A 15 2.41 10.80 9.54
N CYS A 16 3.12 10.04 10.37
CA CYS A 16 4.00 10.60 11.41
C CYS A 16 5.48 10.53 11.06
N GLU A 17 5.82 9.98 9.89
CA GLU A 17 7.19 9.84 9.39
C GLU A 17 8.14 9.02 10.26
N LYS A 18 7.62 8.38 11.31
CA LYS A 18 8.39 7.50 12.20
C LYS A 18 8.53 6.11 11.59
N LYS A 19 9.71 5.51 11.75
CA LYS A 19 9.93 4.09 11.43
C LYS A 19 9.35 3.19 12.52
N GLY A 20 8.81 2.05 12.10
CA GLY A 20 8.28 1.01 12.98
C GLY A 20 7.35 0.07 12.22
N VAL A 21 6.54 -0.71 12.94
CA VAL A 21 5.54 -1.59 12.32
C VAL A 21 4.43 -0.76 11.70
N VAL A 22 4.30 -0.85 10.37
CA VAL A 22 3.30 -0.17 9.56
C VAL A 22 2.41 -1.16 8.81
N GLN A 23 1.22 -0.70 8.46
CA GLN A 23 0.22 -1.39 7.66
C GLN A 23 0.15 -0.71 6.29
N LYS A 24 0.33 -1.47 5.21
CA LYS A 24 0.18 -0.97 3.83
C LYS A 24 -1.23 -1.24 3.34
N TRP A 25 -1.88 -0.16 2.90
CA TRP A 25 -3.17 -0.19 2.23
C TRP A 25 -2.95 0.18 0.77
N VAL A 26 -3.64 -0.52 -0.12
CA VAL A 26 -3.49 -0.35 -1.57
C VAL A 26 -4.88 -0.22 -2.18
N ASP A 27 -5.08 0.84 -2.96
CA ASP A 27 -6.24 1.01 -3.84
C ASP A 27 -5.90 0.38 -5.19
N LYS A 28 -6.64 -0.67 -5.56
CA LYS A 28 -6.34 -1.43 -6.79
C LYS A 28 -6.74 -0.70 -8.06
N GLU A 29 -7.75 0.18 -7.98
CA GLU A 29 -8.23 0.93 -9.14
C GLU A 29 -7.22 1.98 -9.61
N THR A 30 -6.64 2.71 -8.65
CA THR A 30 -5.68 3.80 -8.94
C THR A 30 -4.22 3.38 -8.76
N MET A 31 -3.98 2.17 -8.26
CA MET A 31 -2.66 1.65 -7.89
C MET A 31 -1.93 2.57 -6.90
N THR A 32 -2.70 3.20 -6.01
CA THR A 32 -2.19 4.11 -4.99
C THR A 32 -2.00 3.32 -3.70
N SER A 33 -0.86 3.50 -3.04
CA SER A 33 -0.57 2.84 -1.77
C SER A 33 -0.19 3.83 -0.67
N ALA A 34 -0.55 3.51 0.56
CA ALA A 34 -0.24 4.32 1.72
C ALA A 34 0.13 3.42 2.90
N THR A 35 1.09 3.85 3.71
CA THR A 35 1.52 3.11 4.90
C THR A 35 1.22 3.86 6.19
N ILE A 36 0.70 3.16 7.19
CA ILE A 36 0.38 3.76 8.49
C ILE A 36 0.84 2.89 9.67
N CYS A 37 1.45 3.51 10.68
CA CYS A 37 1.79 2.83 11.92
C CYS A 37 0.59 2.61 12.83
N GLN A 38 0.61 1.54 13.62
CA GLN A 38 -0.47 1.21 14.55
C GLN A 38 -0.76 2.35 15.55
N LYS A 39 0.25 3.14 15.93
CA LYS A 39 0.06 4.29 16.82
C LYS A 39 -0.85 5.37 16.21
N CYS A 40 -0.71 5.66 14.91
CA CYS A 40 -1.57 6.63 14.24
C CYS A 40 -2.98 6.07 14.04
N VAL A 41 -3.11 4.77 13.75
CA VAL A 41 -4.42 4.10 13.69
C VAL A 41 -5.14 4.18 15.04
N MET A 42 -4.44 3.87 16.14
CA MET A 42 -5.01 3.93 17.50
C MET A 42 -5.38 5.35 17.94
N LYS A 43 -4.74 6.39 17.38
CA LYS A 43 -5.11 7.79 17.61
C LYS A 43 -6.38 8.22 16.89
N GLY A 44 -6.96 7.35 16.06
CA GLY A 44 -8.13 7.70 15.24
C GLY A 44 -7.81 8.60 14.05
N GLU A 45 -6.54 8.70 13.65
CA GLU A 45 -6.13 9.52 12.49
C GLU A 45 -6.61 8.93 11.15
N ILE A 46 -7.11 7.67 11.17
CA ILE A 46 -7.83 7.05 10.06
C ILE A 46 -9.17 6.53 10.58
N THR A 47 -10.24 7.08 10.06
CA THR A 47 -11.61 6.54 10.14
C THR A 47 -11.96 5.72 8.91
N ASP A 48 -11.47 6.11 7.74
CA ASP A 48 -11.73 5.42 6.47
C ASP A 48 -10.42 5.19 5.68
N PRO A 49 -10.10 3.95 5.31
CA PRO A 49 -8.88 3.63 4.58
C PRO A 49 -8.86 4.19 3.14
N ALA A 50 -10.00 4.47 2.51
CA ALA A 50 -10.04 5.08 1.18
C ALA A 50 -9.73 6.58 1.21
N GLU A 51 -10.28 7.31 2.18
CA GLU A 51 -9.87 8.69 2.48
C GLU A 51 -8.37 8.77 2.82
N PHE A 52 -7.86 7.80 3.59
CA PHE A 52 -6.45 7.74 3.92
C PHE A 52 -5.55 7.58 2.68
N ILE A 53 -5.87 6.64 1.79
CA ILE A 53 -5.11 6.47 0.55
C ILE A 53 -5.26 7.70 -0.35
N LYS A 54 -6.41 8.36 -0.41
CA LYS A 54 -6.56 9.61 -1.16
C LYS A 54 -5.66 10.73 -0.63
N LYS A 55 -5.51 10.82 0.69
CA LYS A 55 -4.81 11.93 1.35
C LYS A 55 -3.30 11.72 1.47
N TYR A 56 -2.88 10.50 1.79
CA TYR A 56 -1.48 10.16 2.07
C TYR A 56 -0.92 9.14 1.08
N GLY A 57 -1.77 8.56 0.25
CA GLY A 57 -1.35 7.57 -0.72
C GLY A 57 -0.52 8.20 -1.82
N LYS A 58 0.50 7.45 -2.20
CA LYS A 58 1.39 7.77 -3.30
C LYS A 58 1.11 6.76 -4.39
N LYS A 59 1.18 7.19 -5.65
CA LYS A 59 1.15 6.26 -6.78
C LYS A 59 2.36 5.34 -6.64
N ASP A 60 2.10 4.07 -6.36
CA ASP A 60 3.14 3.05 -6.36
C ASP A 60 3.34 2.68 -7.84
N GLU A 61 4.32 3.29 -8.51
CA GLU A 61 4.73 2.87 -9.85
C GLU A 61 5.23 1.41 -9.87
N ASP A 62 5.54 0.83 -8.71
CA ASP A 62 5.88 -0.59 -8.56
C ASP A 62 4.65 -1.52 -8.53
N VAL A 63 3.45 -1.02 -8.22
CA VAL A 63 2.17 -1.77 -8.36
C VAL A 63 1.69 -1.74 -9.82
N LEU A 64 2.11 -0.73 -10.58
CA LEU A 64 1.94 -0.60 -12.03
C LEU A 64 2.78 -1.60 -12.83
N LYS A 65 3.79 -2.23 -12.22
CA LYS A 65 4.37 -3.42 -12.82
C LYS A 65 3.30 -4.51 -12.70
N PRO A 66 2.67 -4.96 -13.80
CA PRO A 66 1.97 -6.23 -13.73
C PRO A 66 2.97 -7.17 -13.10
N ALA A 67 2.56 -7.89 -12.05
CA ALA A 67 3.33 -9.02 -11.58
C ALA A 67 3.71 -9.76 -12.85
N VAL A 68 5.00 -9.72 -13.21
CA VAL A 68 5.51 -10.52 -14.31
C VAL A 68 5.24 -11.91 -13.80
N ARG A 69 4.07 -12.45 -14.18
CA ARG A 69 3.82 -13.87 -14.21
C ARG A 69 4.91 -14.34 -15.14
N TYR A 70 6.04 -14.71 -14.55
CA TYR A 70 6.90 -15.73 -15.09
C TYR A 70 6.01 -16.97 -15.19
N GLU A 71 5.17 -17.00 -16.22
CA GLU A 71 4.71 -18.25 -16.78
C GLU A 71 6.00 -18.93 -17.24
N LYS A 72 6.38 -19.96 -16.48
CA LYS A 72 7.42 -20.88 -16.84
C LYS A 72 7.20 -21.32 -18.30
N GLY A 73 8.16 -20.98 -19.15
CA GLY A 73 8.51 -21.76 -20.33
C GLY A 73 7.66 -21.52 -21.58
N ALA A 74 8.19 -20.70 -22.48
CA ALA A 74 8.14 -20.99 -23.91
C ALA A 74 9.29 -20.23 -24.60
N VAL A 75 10.51 -20.75 -24.47
CA VAL A 75 11.52 -20.59 -25.53
C VAL A 75 11.41 -21.83 -26.41
N ALA A 76 10.75 -21.70 -27.56
CA ALA A 76 10.84 -22.61 -28.68
C ALA A 76 10.27 -21.90 -29.92
N GLY A 77 11.12 -21.70 -30.93
CA GLY A 77 10.77 -21.12 -32.23
C GLY A 77 11.88 -20.27 -32.78
#